data_AF-A0A7X8LKQ5-F1
#
_entry.id   AF-A0A7X8LKQ5-F1
#
_cell.length_a   1.000
_cell.length_b   1.000
_cell.length_c   1.000
_cell.angle_alpha   90.00
_cell.angle_beta   90.00
_cell.angle_gamma   90.00
#
_symmetry.space_group_name_H-M   'P 1'
#
loop_
_entity.id
_entity.type
_entity.pdbx_description
1 polymer ?
#
loop_
_entity_poly.entity_id
_entity_poly.type
_entity_poly.pdbx_seq_one_letter_code
_entity_poly.pdbx_strand_id
1 'polypeptide(L)' 'MRQYWQFEYLSDFGKKTRFFYGTEAAVQRRVKRYQGDDKKLKTLNRAKAKYLKMEKKVHFIDL' A
#
# COMPACT_ATOMS: atom_id res chain seq x y z
N MET A 1 13.06 2.94 9.56
CA MET A 1 12.93 4.03 8.55
C MET A 1 11.58 3.91 7.86
N ARG A 2 10.80 5.01 7.73
CA ARG A 2 9.48 4.98 7.08
C ARG A 2 9.64 5.04 5.56
N GLN A 3 8.83 4.26 4.85
CA GLN A 3 8.84 4.18 3.39
C GLN A 3 7.40 4.22 2.86
N TYR A 4 7.28 4.46 1.55
CA TYR A 4 6.00 4.37 0.86
C TYR A 4 5.80 2.93 0.37
N TRP A 5 4.58 2.43 0.48
CA TRP A 5 4.24 1.06 0.14
C TRP A 5 2.99 1.02 -0.71
N GLN A 6 2.96 0.07 -1.63
CA GLN A 6 1.78 -0.30 -2.40
C GLN A 6 1.45 -1.76 -2.11
N PHE A 7 0.20 -1.98 -1.74
CA PHE A 7 -0.34 -3.30 -1.46
C PHE A 7 -1.47 -3.60 -2.43
N GLU A 8 -1.28 -4.63 -3.24
CA GLU A 8 -2.29 -5.17 -4.14
C GLU A 8 -2.81 -6.49 -3.57
N TYR A 9 -4.12 -6.68 -3.57
CA TYR A 9 -4.75 -7.91 -3.10
C TYR A 9 -6.03 -8.18 -3.88
N LEU A 10 -6.38 -9.46 -4.05
CA LEU A 10 -7.69 -9.86 -4.54
C LEU A 10 -8.66 -9.91 -3.35
N SER A 11 -9.88 -9.41 -3.55
CA SER A 11 -11.00 -9.55 -2.61
C SER A 11 -12.18 -10.16 -3.35
N ASP A 12 -13.23 -10.55 -2.63
CA ASP A 12 -14.47 -11.08 -3.23
C ASP A 12 -15.09 -10.13 -4.27
N PHE A 13 -14.78 -8.83 -4.16
CA PHE A 13 -15.24 -7.77 -5.06
C PHE A 13 -14.20 -7.38 -6.13
N GLY A 14 -13.19 -8.22 -6.35
CA GLY A 14 -12.12 -8.01 -7.31
C GLY A 14 -10.84 -7.40 -6.73
N LYS A 15 -9.94 -7.00 -7.63
CA LYS A 15 -8.59 -6.53 -7.31
C LYS A 15 -8.63 -5.14 -6.67
N LYS A 16 -7.98 -5.01 -5.52
CA LYS A 16 -7.87 -3.74 -4.78
C LYS A 16 -6.41 -3.33 -4.62
N THR A 17 -6.20 -2.04 -4.46
CA THR A 17 -4.88 -1.46 -4.18
C THR A 17 -4.98 -0.49 -3.02
N ARG A 18 -4.07 -0.60 -2.06
CA ARG A 18 -3.92 0.30 -0.92
C ARG A 18 -2.50 0.85 -0.88
N PHE A 19 -2.37 2.07 -0.39
CA PHE A 19 -1.10 2.77 -0.28
C PHE A 19 -0.85 3.14 1.18
N PHE A 20 0.38 2.91 1.64
CA PHE A 20 0.78 3.15 3.02
C PHE A 20 2.04 4.01 3.10
N TYR A 21 2.18 4.76 4.17
CA TYR A 21 3.42 5.40 4.57
C TYR A 21 3.77 4.95 6.00
N GLY A 22 4.85 4.19 6.15
CA GLY A 22 5.17 3.58 7.43
C GLY A 22 6.41 2.69 7.41
N THR A 23 6.71 2.09 8.55
CA THR A 23 7.78 1.09 8.66
C THR A 23 7.33 -0.26 8.08
N GLU A 24 8.28 -1.09 7.65
CA GLU A 24 7.98 -2.42 7.14
C GLU A 24 7.18 -3.25 8.15
N ALA A 25 7.60 -3.28 9.41
CA ALA A 25 6.91 -4.01 10.47
C ALA A 25 5.45 -3.56 10.66
N ALA A 26 5.20 -2.24 10.63
CA ALA A 26 3.83 -1.70 10.76
C ALA A 26 2.95 -2.09 9.56
N VAL A 27 3.49 -1.98 8.34
CA VAL A 27 2.78 -2.34 7.11
C VAL A 27 2.50 -3.83 7.07
N GLN A 28 3.48 -4.68 7.39
CA GLN A 28 3.32 -6.14 7.48
C GLN A 28 2.20 -6.54 8.44
N ARG A 29 2.16 -5.94 9.64
CA ARG A 29 1.06 -6.16 10.60
C ARG A 29 -0.29 -5.72 10.04
N ARG A 30 -0.34 -4.62 9.28
CA ARG A 30 -1.58 -4.10 8.69
C ARG A 30 -2.08 -4.99 7.54
N VAL A 31 -1.22 -5.39 6.61
CA VAL A 31 -1.62 -6.20 5.44
C VAL A 31 -2.03 -7.62 5.81
N LYS A 32 -1.49 -8.19 6.91
CA LYS A 32 -1.92 -9.47 7.46
C LYS A 32 -3.42 -9.53 7.80
N ARG A 33 -4.04 -8.38 8.12
CA ARG A 33 -5.47 -8.31 8.46
C ARG A 33 -6.40 -8.38 7.24
N TYR A 34 -5.88 -8.20 6.03
CA TYR A 34 -6.70 -8.28 4.83
C TYR A 34 -6.90 -9.74 4.44
N GLN A 35 -8.15 -10.13 4.24
CA GLN A 35 -8.53 -11.45 3.69
C GLN A 35 -8.49 -11.40 2.16
N GLY A 36 -8.24 -12.55 1.54
CA GLY A 36 -8.18 -12.71 0.09
C GLY A 36 -6.84 -13.27 -0.41
N ASP A 37 -6.87 -13.74 -1.66
CA ASP A 37 -5.74 -14.38 -2.32
C ASP A 37 -4.87 -13.36 -3.08
N ASP A 38 -3.71 -13.83 -3.54
CA ASP A 38 -2.73 -13.09 -4.35
C ASP A 38 -2.37 -11.69 -3.77
N LYS A 39 -1.70 -11.72 -2.62
CA LYS A 39 -1.22 -10.52 -1.90
C LYS A 39 0.16 -10.12 -2.40
N LYS A 40 0.30 -8.93 -2.95
CA LYS A 40 1.58 -8.35 -3.39
C LYS A 40 1.86 -7.05 -2.65
N LEU A 41 2.95 -7.03 -1.90
CA LEU A 41 3.44 -5.83 -1.21
C LEU A 41 4.75 -5.39 -1.85
N LYS A 42 4.84 -4.11 -2.24
CA LYS A 42 6.05 -3.53 -2.81
C LYS A 42 6.33 -2.15 -2.22
N THR A 43 7.60 -1.81 -2.12
CA THR A 43 8.04 -0.46 -1.77
C THR A 43 7.87 0.46 -2.99
N LEU A 44 7.62 1.73 -2.71
CA LEU A 44 7.56 2.80 -3.70
C LEU A 44 8.70 3.76 -3.44
N ASN A 45 9.36 4.18 -4.52
CA ASN A 45 10.28 5.30 -4.45
C ASN A 45 9.50 6.63 -4.23
N ARG A 46 10.20 7.66 -3.75
CA ARG A 46 9.58 8.96 -3.41
C ARG A 46 8.96 9.64 -4.62
N ALA A 47 9.59 9.55 -5.80
CA ALA A 47 9.09 10.16 -7.03
C ALA A 47 7.72 9.59 -7.42
N LYS A 48 7.57 8.26 -7.41
CA LYS A 48 6.32 7.58 -7.70
C LYS A 48 5.24 7.87 -6.66
N ALA A 49 5.61 7.93 -5.37
CA ALA A 49 4.67 8.31 -4.32
C ALA A 49 4.16 9.76 -4.51
N LYS A 50 5.04 10.69 -4.88
CA LYS A 50 4.68 12.09 -5.17
C LYS A 50 3.71 12.17 -6.35
N TYR A 51 3.99 11.48 -7.45
CA TYR A 51 3.10 11.39 -8.60
C TYR A 51 1.72 10.84 -8.22
N LEU A 52 1.67 9.74 -7.47
CA LEU A 52 0.40 9.15 -7.01
C LEU A 52 -0.41 10.12 -6.14
N LYS A 53 0.25 10.86 -5.25
CA LYS A 53 -0.41 11.81 -4.35
C LYS A 53 -0.92 13.04 -5.09
N MET A 54 -0.14 13.61 -6.00
CA MET A 54 -0.46 14.87 -6.68
C MET A 54 -1.38 14.66 -7.89
N GLU A 55 -0.98 13.77 -8.81
CA GLU A 55 -1.66 13.58 -10.09
C GLU A 55 -2.88 12.66 -9.97
N LYS A 56 -2.72 11.57 -9.20
CA LYS A 56 -3.78 10.57 -9.03
C LYS A 56 -4.62 10.78 -7.77
N LYS A 57 -4.30 11.81 -6.96
CA LYS A 57 -4.97 12.14 -5.69
C LYS A 57 -5.13 10.94 -4.76
N VAL A 58 -4.14 10.03 -4.78
CA VAL A 58 -4.15 8.80 -3.99
C VAL A 58 -3.93 9.13 -2.52
N HIS A 59 -4.79 8.55 -1.66
CA HIS A 59 -4.62 8.63 -0.22
C HIS A 59 -3.61 7.58 0.28
N PHE A 60 -2.62 8.04 1.05
CA PHE A 60 -1.68 7.19 1.76
C PHE A 60 -2.09 7.08 3.23
N ILE A 61 -2.26 5.85 3.70
CA ILE A 61 -2.58 5.56 5.10
C ILE A 61 -1.29 5.63 5.92
N ASP A 62 -1.28 6.46 6.95
CA ASP A 62 -0.13 6.65 7.85
C ASP A 62 -0.08 5.53 8.91
N LEU A 63 1.08 4.88 9.05
CA LEU A 63 1.31 3.71 9.92
C LEU A 63 2.63 3.75 10.70
#